data_AF-A0A183E9H9-F1
#
_entry.id   AF-A0A183E9H9-F1
#
_cell.length_a   1.000
_cell.length_b   1.000
_cell.length_c   1.000
_cell.angle_alpha   90.00
_cell.angle_beta   90.00
_cell.angle_gamma   90.00
#
_symmetry.space_group_name_H-M   'P 1'
#
loop_
_entity.id
_entity.type
_entity.pdbx_description
1 polymer ?
#
loop_
_entity_poly.entity_id
_entity_poly.type
_entity_poly.pdbx_seq_one_letter_code
_entity_poly.pdbx_strand_id
1 'polypeptide(L)'
;MSLFHVHDWLTVQLDDNAIVCAIGKLIEDRDQIIVGSIAGRLWVIDPGRVSDTKQQQQQQQLSCLLEEQLPYAVIDIAVANFITSLEQNLIAILSPQKLVISRLVSAYNMCIGSFGRASGTQICVQNLKCSFLVVEGEHQLFHRSVTTTDALHPGPIVYAQHSDSIVAASSSCVLASYKYSTLATASSGSYGKKISVCSFSNFYWAAFLICT
;
A
#
# COMPACT_ATOMS: atom_id res chain seq x y z
N MET A 1 -28.57 36.91 -7.99
CA MET A 1 -28.08 35.88 -8.93
C MET A 1 -26.60 35.69 -8.65
N SER A 2 -26.20 34.70 -7.85
CA SER A 2 -24.78 34.45 -7.60
C SER A 2 -24.18 33.79 -8.84
N LEU A 3 -23.30 34.50 -9.53
CA LEU A 3 -22.67 34.09 -10.79
C LEU A 3 -21.58 33.01 -10.58
N PHE A 4 -21.25 32.69 -9.34
CA PHE A 4 -20.21 31.71 -8.99
C PHE A 4 -20.84 30.60 -8.15
N HIS A 5 -21.08 29.45 -8.78
CA HIS A 5 -21.40 28.21 -8.10
C HIS A 5 -20.10 27.47 -7.81
N VAL A 6 -19.83 27.18 -6.54
CA VAL A 6 -18.79 26.24 -6.14
C VAL A 6 -19.28 24.84 -6.51
N HIS A 7 -18.48 24.11 -7.28
CA HIS A 7 -18.77 22.73 -7.65
C HIS A 7 -17.86 21.82 -6.85
N ASP A 8 -18.45 21.03 -5.96
CA ASP A 8 -17.72 20.08 -5.13
C ASP A 8 -17.33 18.87 -5.99
N TRP A 9 -16.02 18.71 -6.20
CA TRP A 9 -15.46 17.60 -6.97
C TRP A 9 -15.39 16.30 -6.15
N LEU A 10 -15.00 16.40 -4.88
CA LEU A 10 -14.90 15.30 -3.94
C LEU A 10 -15.40 15.78 -2.58
N THR A 11 -16.37 15.07 -2.03
CA THR A 11 -16.86 15.29 -0.67
C THR A 11 -16.84 13.95 0.04
N VAL A 12 -16.07 13.86 1.12
CA VAL A 12 -15.98 12.67 1.97
C VAL A 12 -16.40 13.09 3.37
N GLN A 13 -17.37 12.39 3.94
CA GLN A 13 -17.71 12.55 5.34
C GLN A 13 -16.70 11.74 6.16
N LEU A 14 -15.91 12.44 6.97
CA LEU A 14 -14.97 11.83 7.88
C LEU A 14 -15.61 11.79 9.27
N ASP A 15 -15.63 10.61 9.85
CA ASP A 15 -16.06 10.41 11.23
C ASP A 15 -14.96 10.91 12.17
N ASP A 16 -15.35 11.56 13.26
CA ASP A 16 -14.48 12.28 14.20
C ASP A 16 -13.91 13.60 13.67
N ASN A 17 -13.57 14.50 14.61
CA ASN A 17 -12.98 15.82 14.33
C ASN A 17 -11.62 15.66 13.61
N ALA A 18 -11.65 15.44 12.30
CA ALA A 18 -10.49 15.51 11.42
C ALA A 18 -10.01 16.97 11.40
N ILE A 19 -8.75 17.20 11.75
CA ILE A 19 -8.23 18.56 11.98
C ILE A 19 -7.10 18.90 11.02
N VAL A 20 -6.30 17.91 10.61
CA VAL A 20 -5.13 18.15 9.79
C VAL A 20 -5.18 17.32 8.51
N CYS A 21 -4.70 17.92 7.42
CA CYS A 21 -4.57 17.25 6.14
C CYS A 21 -3.22 17.57 5.49
N ALA A 22 -2.69 16.61 4.76
CA ALA A 22 -1.51 16.77 3.93
C ALA A 22 -1.78 16.18 2.54
N ILE A 23 -1.08 16.70 1.53
CA ILE A 23 -1.10 16.16 0.18
C ILE A 23 0.30 15.65 -0.13
N GLY A 24 0.38 14.46 -0.70
CA GLY A 24 1.65 13.97 -1.18
C GLY A 24 1.52 12.73 -2.03
N LYS A 25 2.61 12.43 -2.74
CA LYS A 25 2.68 11.32 -3.67
C LYS A 25 3.18 10.06 -2.98
N LEU A 26 2.28 9.16 -2.63
CA LEU A 26 2.56 7.89 -1.96
C LEU A 26 2.41 6.72 -2.95
N ILE A 27 1.28 6.66 -3.65
CA ILE A 27 0.92 5.58 -4.56
C ILE A 27 0.91 6.11 -6.01
N GLU A 28 1.50 5.32 -6.92
CA GLU A 28 1.48 5.56 -8.39
C GLU A 28 1.93 6.95 -8.88
N ASP A 29 2.74 7.68 -8.11
CA ASP A 29 3.08 9.09 -8.40
C ASP A 29 1.85 10.01 -8.52
N ARG A 30 0.72 9.58 -7.95
CA ARG A 30 -0.52 10.35 -7.87
C ARG A 30 -0.58 11.09 -6.54
N ASP A 31 -1.28 12.21 -6.52
CA ASP A 31 -1.50 12.95 -5.28
C ASP A 31 -2.56 12.22 -4.45
N GLN A 32 -2.19 11.80 -3.25
CA GLN A 32 -3.12 11.33 -2.24
C GLN A 32 -3.33 12.41 -1.19
N ILE A 33 -4.56 12.45 -0.68
CA ILE A 33 -4.97 13.31 0.42
C ILE A 33 -4.89 12.47 1.69
N ILE A 34 -4.06 12.88 2.64
CA ILE A 34 -3.96 12.24 3.95
C ILE A 34 -4.66 13.14 4.94
N VAL A 35 -5.53 12.57 5.76
CA VAL A 35 -6.26 13.30 6.79
C VAL A 35 -6.03 12.63 8.14
N GLY A 36 -5.78 13.44 9.16
CA GLY A 36 -5.59 13.01 10.53
C GLY A 36 -6.61 13.62 11.48
N SER A 37 -7.07 12.80 12.41
CA SER A 37 -7.88 13.23 13.55
C SER A 37 -7.07 13.26 14.84
N ILE A 38 -7.45 14.16 15.74
CA ILE A 38 -6.99 14.15 17.14
C ILE A 38 -7.40 12.90 17.89
N ALA A 39 -8.44 12.18 17.45
CA ALA A 39 -8.84 10.89 17.98
C ALA A 39 -7.85 9.76 17.61
N GLY A 40 -6.86 10.04 16.76
CA GLY A 40 -5.88 9.07 16.30
C GLY A 40 -6.30 8.31 15.04
N ARG A 41 -7.41 8.68 14.39
CA ARG A 41 -7.73 8.12 13.07
C ARG A 41 -6.92 8.79 11.96
N LEU A 42 -6.46 7.97 11.03
CA LEU A 42 -5.74 8.36 9.82
C LEU A 42 -6.49 7.83 8.60
N TRP A 43 -6.76 8.71 7.64
CA TRP A 43 -7.30 8.34 6.34
C TRP A 43 -6.30 8.69 5.24
N VAL A 44 -6.14 7.79 4.29
CA VAL A 44 -5.48 8.08 3.01
C VAL A 44 -6.52 7.94 1.92
N ILE A 45 -6.77 9.05 1.22
CA ILE A 45 -7.80 9.16 0.20
C ILE A 45 -7.12 9.43 -1.13
N ASP A 46 -7.44 8.61 -2.12
CA ASP A 46 -7.13 8.87 -3.51
C ASP A 46 -8.33 9.58 -4.15
N PRO A 47 -8.20 10.84 -4.57
CA PRO A 47 -9.29 11.56 -5.22
C PRO A 47 -9.68 10.96 -6.58
N GLY A 48 -8.98 9.92 -7.05
CA GLY A 48 -9.27 9.22 -8.29
C GLY A 48 -8.81 10.00 -9.51
N ARG A 49 -9.11 9.46 -10.69
CA ARG A 49 -8.86 10.14 -11.97
C ARG A 49 -10.15 10.79 -12.43
N VAL A 50 -10.05 11.99 -12.99
CA VAL A 50 -11.14 12.65 -13.71
C VAL A 50 -11.61 11.68 -14.80
N SER A 51 -12.78 11.09 -14.63
CA SER A 51 -13.46 10.28 -15.63
C SER A 51 -14.89 10.77 -15.78
N ASP A 52 -15.37 10.84 -17.02
CA ASP A 52 -16.61 11.51 -17.39
C ASP A 52 -17.81 11.02 -16.56
N THR A 53 -18.45 12.01 -15.90
CA THR A 53 -19.80 12.20 -15.31
C THR A 53 -20.71 11.02 -14.91
N LYS A 54 -20.51 9.77 -15.36
CA LYS A 54 -21.40 8.63 -15.08
C LYS A 54 -20.86 7.64 -14.04
N GLN A 55 -19.59 7.71 -13.67
CA GLN A 55 -18.97 6.79 -12.68
C GLN A 55 -18.91 7.36 -11.25
N GLN A 56 -19.35 8.61 -11.04
CA GLN A 56 -19.19 9.33 -9.78
C GLN A 56 -19.91 8.69 -8.58
N GLN A 57 -21.02 7.98 -8.78
CA GLN A 57 -21.75 7.33 -7.67
C GLN A 57 -21.18 5.98 -7.23
N GLN A 58 -20.42 5.27 -8.08
CA GLN A 58 -19.72 4.03 -7.69
C GLN A 58 -18.28 4.26 -7.22
N GLN A 59 -17.65 5.38 -7.60
CA GLN A 59 -16.28 5.71 -7.19
C GLN A 59 -16.14 6.19 -5.73
N GLN A 60 -17.23 6.64 -5.09
CA GLN A 60 -17.19 7.15 -3.70
C GLN A 60 -16.79 6.08 -2.66
N GLN A 61 -16.97 4.79 -2.94
CA GLN A 61 -16.50 3.71 -2.06
C GLN A 61 -15.05 3.28 -2.32
N LEU A 62 -14.45 3.66 -3.47
CA LEU A 62 -13.11 3.22 -3.88
C LEU A 62 -12.00 4.24 -3.57
N SER A 63 -12.36 5.43 -3.06
CA SER A 63 -11.40 6.51 -2.83
C SER A 63 -10.64 6.40 -1.52
N CYS A 64 -11.13 5.65 -0.52
CA CYS A 64 -10.39 5.46 0.74
C CYS A 64 -9.39 4.29 0.61
N LEU A 65 -8.11 4.62 0.48
CA LEU A 65 -7.02 3.64 0.35
C LEU A 65 -6.62 3.01 1.69
N LEU A 66 -6.72 3.79 2.78
CA LEU A 66 -6.39 3.37 4.13
C LEU A 66 -7.29 4.10 5.11
N GLU A 67 -7.86 3.35 6.04
CA GLU A 67 -8.40 3.87 7.28
C GLU A 67 -7.74 3.10 8.43
N GLU A 68 -7.03 3.81 9.30
CA GLU A 68 -6.33 3.22 10.42
C GLU A 68 -6.58 3.98 11.72
N GLN A 69 -6.88 3.25 12.79
CA GLN A 69 -6.92 3.77 14.15
C GLN A 69 -5.55 3.63 14.81
N LEU A 70 -4.87 4.75 15.00
CA LEU A 70 -3.62 4.84 15.75
C LEU A 70 -3.92 4.97 17.25
N PRO A 71 -3.04 4.44 18.14
CA PRO A 71 -3.20 4.55 19.59
C PRO A 71 -2.78 5.93 20.16
N TYR A 72 -2.56 6.92 19.30
CA TYR A 72 -2.10 8.26 19.68
C TYR A 72 -2.73 9.32 18.79
N ALA A 73 -2.89 10.54 19.32
CA ALA A 73 -3.45 11.67 18.61
C ALA A 73 -2.54 12.18 17.48
N VAL A 74 -3.14 12.58 16.36
CA VAL A 74 -2.44 13.22 15.25
C VAL A 74 -2.56 14.73 15.38
N ILE A 75 -1.41 15.41 15.56
CA ILE A 75 -1.31 16.87 15.60
C ILE A 75 -1.06 17.41 14.20
N ASP A 76 -0.09 16.83 13.49
CA ASP A 76 0.34 17.29 12.18
C ASP A 76 0.77 16.12 11.29
N ILE A 77 0.65 16.30 9.97
CA ILE A 77 1.02 15.31 8.97
C ILE A 77 1.88 15.98 7.91
N ALA A 78 3.00 15.35 7.55
CA ALA A 78 3.82 15.75 6.43
C ALA A 78 4.15 14.55 5.53
N VAL A 79 4.17 14.77 4.22
CA VAL A 79 4.58 13.76 3.25
C VAL A 79 5.79 14.23 2.48
N ALA A 80 6.90 13.50 2.63
CA ALA A 80 8.12 13.78 1.89
C ALA A 80 9.05 12.56 1.90
N ASN A 81 10.11 12.61 1.11
CA ASN A 81 11.21 11.68 1.22
C ASN A 81 12.10 12.05 2.42
N PHE A 82 11.72 11.57 3.62
CA PHE A 82 12.50 11.78 4.85
C PHE A 82 13.78 10.93 4.92
N ILE A 83 13.87 9.87 4.10
CA ILE A 83 14.97 8.91 4.14
C ILE A 83 15.54 8.78 2.74
N THR A 84 16.64 9.50 2.49
CA THR A 84 17.30 9.58 1.18
C THR A 84 17.58 8.23 0.53
N SER A 85 17.80 7.16 1.31
CA SER A 85 18.06 5.83 0.79
C SER A 85 16.84 5.08 0.24
N LEU A 86 15.62 5.56 0.44
CA LEU A 86 14.39 4.82 0.11
C LEU A 86 13.71 5.26 -1.20
N GLU A 87 14.18 6.35 -1.84
CA GLU A 87 13.66 6.91 -3.10
C GLU A 87 12.12 7.01 -3.17
N GLN A 88 11.45 7.06 -2.02
CA GLN A 88 9.99 7.03 -1.88
C GLN A 88 9.58 8.03 -0.82
N ASN A 89 8.45 8.69 -1.04
CA ASN A 89 7.85 9.52 -0.01
C ASN A 89 7.28 8.65 1.11
N LEU A 90 7.40 9.17 2.32
CA LEU A 90 6.94 8.57 3.55
C LEU A 90 5.96 9.53 4.22
N ILE A 91 5.13 9.00 5.11
CA ILE A 91 4.21 9.79 5.92
C ILE A 91 4.85 10.02 7.28
N ALA A 92 5.09 11.28 7.63
CA ALA A 92 5.45 11.69 8.98
C ALA A 92 4.18 12.11 9.71
N ILE A 93 3.95 11.47 10.85
CA ILE A 93 2.81 11.72 11.73
C ILE A 93 3.37 12.30 13.03
N LEU A 94 3.05 13.56 13.29
CA LEU A 94 3.40 14.22 14.53
C LEU A 94 2.32 13.96 15.58
N SER A 95 2.74 13.42 16.71
CA SER A 95 1.92 13.27 17.91
C SER A 95 2.55 14.07 19.06
N PRO A 96 1.81 14.35 20.16
CA PRO A 96 2.33 15.20 21.25
C PRO A 96 3.63 14.71 21.88
N GLN A 97 3.87 13.39 21.86
CA GLN A 97 5.00 12.76 22.55
C GLN A 97 5.98 12.04 21.61
N LYS A 98 5.68 11.93 20.31
CA LYS A 98 6.53 11.23 19.34
C LYS A 98 6.26 11.67 17.92
N LEU A 99 7.28 11.55 17.07
CA LEU A 99 7.18 11.66 15.62
C LEU A 99 7.31 10.25 15.03
N VAL A 100 6.33 9.84 14.22
CA VAL A 100 6.32 8.52 13.59
C VAL A 100 6.48 8.68 12.08
N ILE A 101 7.52 8.07 11.52
CA ILE A 101 7.71 8.00 10.06
C ILE A 101 7.26 6.63 9.60
N SER A 102 6.24 6.59 8.76
CA SER A 102 5.62 5.36 8.25
C SER A 102 5.65 5.34 6.73
N ARG A 103 5.67 4.13 6.18
CA ARG A 103 5.51 3.89 4.75
C ARG A 103 4.10 3.38 4.51
N LEU A 104 3.40 3.97 3.55
CA LEU A 104 2.15 3.40 3.06
C LEU A 104 2.48 2.19 2.17
N VAL A 105 2.23 0.99 2.69
CA VAL A 105 2.34 -0.26 1.92
C VAL A 105 0.93 -0.75 1.64
N SER A 106 0.49 -0.62 0.38
CA SER A 106 -0.74 -1.27 -0.06
C SER A 106 -0.45 -2.76 -0.32
N ALA A 107 -1.22 -3.66 0.27
CA ALA A 107 -1.18 -5.09 -0.04
C ALA A 107 -2.41 -5.46 -0.87
N TYR A 108 -2.26 -6.39 -1.80
CA TYR A 108 -3.36 -6.88 -2.63
C TYR A 108 -3.67 -8.35 -2.33
N ASN A 109 -2.67 -9.22 -2.47
CA ASN A 109 -2.78 -10.64 -2.13
C ASN A 109 -1.42 -11.17 -1.66
N MET A 110 -1.39 -12.44 -1.29
CA MET A 110 -0.16 -13.10 -0.84
C MET A 110 -0.13 -14.56 -1.25
N CYS A 111 1.08 -15.13 -1.30
CA CYS A 111 1.29 -16.56 -1.36
C CYS A 111 2.36 -16.97 -0.35
N ILE A 112 2.29 -18.23 0.06
CA ILE A 112 3.15 -18.82 1.09
C ILE A 112 3.92 -19.96 0.47
N GLY A 113 5.19 -20.10 0.83
CA GLY A 113 6.03 -21.17 0.33
C GLY A 113 7.43 -21.19 0.93
N SER A 114 8.15 -22.28 0.68
CA SER A 114 9.59 -22.37 0.91
C SER A 114 10.33 -21.80 -0.30
N PHE A 115 10.37 -20.47 -0.43
CA PHE A 115 11.04 -19.83 -1.57
C PHE A 115 12.55 -20.07 -1.53
N GLY A 116 13.16 -20.31 -2.69
CA GLY A 116 14.59 -20.62 -2.77
C GLY A 116 14.95 -21.94 -2.11
N ARG A 117 13.95 -22.81 -1.86
CA ARG A 117 14.11 -24.06 -1.11
C ARG A 117 14.66 -23.84 0.31
N ALA A 118 14.30 -22.71 0.92
CA ALA A 118 14.59 -22.43 2.31
C ALA A 118 13.97 -23.48 3.24
N SER A 119 14.59 -23.68 4.41
CA SER A 119 14.02 -24.52 5.47
C SER A 119 12.81 -23.86 6.14
N GLY A 120 12.77 -22.53 6.16
CA GLY A 120 11.68 -21.73 6.71
C GLY A 120 10.53 -21.53 5.72
N THR A 121 9.33 -21.30 6.27
CA THR A 121 8.18 -20.83 5.49
C THR A 121 8.28 -19.33 5.33
N GLN A 122 8.15 -18.87 4.09
CA GLN A 122 8.23 -17.47 3.72
C GLN A 122 6.90 -17.01 3.12
N ILE A 123 6.64 -15.71 3.21
CA ILE A 123 5.43 -15.09 2.68
C ILE A 123 5.84 -14.07 1.62
N CYS A 124 5.21 -14.16 0.45
CA CYS A 124 5.32 -13.15 -0.59
C CYS A 124 4.02 -12.37 -0.63
N VAL A 125 4.09 -11.06 -0.43
CA VAL A 125 2.96 -10.14 -0.54
C VAL A 125 3.08 -9.37 -1.86
N GLN A 126 2.04 -9.42 -2.68
CA GLN A 126 1.93 -8.55 -3.85
C GLN A 126 1.22 -7.25 -3.47
N ASN A 127 1.73 -6.12 -3.95
CA ASN A 127 1.02 -4.84 -3.84
C ASN A 127 0.27 -4.45 -5.12
N LEU A 128 -0.48 -3.34 -5.06
CA LEU A 128 -1.18 -2.76 -6.21
C LEU A 128 -0.26 -2.39 -7.39
N LYS A 129 1.05 -2.15 -7.14
CA LYS A 129 2.05 -1.89 -8.19
C LYS A 129 2.62 -3.17 -8.82
N CYS A 130 2.01 -4.33 -8.60
CA CYS A 130 2.52 -5.64 -9.03
C CYS A 130 3.96 -5.94 -8.56
N SER A 131 4.37 -5.36 -7.42
CA SER A 131 5.66 -5.64 -6.80
C SER A 131 5.52 -6.70 -5.71
N PHE A 132 6.58 -7.48 -5.50
CA PHE A 132 6.65 -8.57 -4.54
C PHE A 132 7.49 -8.18 -3.33
N LEU A 133 6.91 -8.24 -2.14
CA LEU A 133 7.60 -8.15 -0.87
C LEU A 133 7.73 -9.56 -0.29
N VAL A 134 8.96 -10.06 -0.13
CA VAL A 134 9.21 -11.37 0.49
C VAL A 134 9.73 -11.19 1.90
N VAL A 135 9.09 -11.87 2.84
CA VAL A 135 9.41 -11.83 4.27
C VAL A 135 9.57 -13.24 4.84
N GLU A 136 10.45 -13.37 5.83
CA GLU A 136 10.66 -14.56 6.64
C GLU A 136 10.58 -14.19 8.13
N GLY A 137 9.52 -14.63 8.82
CA GLY A 137 9.25 -14.19 10.18
C GLY A 137 9.11 -12.67 10.28
N GLU A 138 9.98 -12.03 11.07
CA GLU A 138 10.03 -10.56 11.23
C GLU A 138 10.99 -9.87 10.23
N HIS A 139 11.65 -10.62 9.36
CA HIS A 139 12.70 -10.12 8.48
C HIS A 139 12.20 -9.96 7.05
N GLN A 140 12.32 -8.76 6.50
CA GLN A 140 12.18 -8.55 5.05
C GLN A 140 13.42 -9.06 4.33
N LEU A 141 13.23 -10.00 3.41
CA LEU A 141 14.28 -10.50 2.54
C LEU A 141 14.53 -9.51 1.39
N PHE A 142 13.48 -9.19 0.62
CA PHE A 142 13.57 -8.19 -0.45
C PHE A 142 12.20 -7.65 -0.85
N HIS A 143 12.21 -6.53 -1.58
CA HIS A 143 11.04 -5.93 -2.21
C HIS A 143 11.34 -5.65 -3.69
N ARG A 144 10.55 -6.15 -4.63
CA ARG A 144 10.85 -6.11 -6.07
C ARG A 144 9.66 -5.70 -6.90
N SER A 145 9.77 -4.57 -7.59
CA SER A 145 8.83 -4.20 -8.65
C SER A 145 9.09 -5.02 -9.89
N VAL A 146 8.03 -5.66 -10.40
CA VAL A 146 8.09 -6.37 -11.67
C VAL A 146 7.66 -5.41 -12.76
N THR A 147 8.51 -5.24 -13.78
CA THR A 147 8.18 -4.42 -14.95
C THR A 147 7.11 -5.13 -15.78
N THR A 148 5.86 -4.93 -15.41
CA THR A 148 4.71 -5.22 -16.25
C THR A 148 4.32 -3.92 -16.90
N THR A 149 4.87 -3.65 -18.09
CA THR A 149 4.31 -2.64 -18.99
C THR A 149 2.84 -2.99 -19.18
N ASP A 150 1.96 -2.08 -18.78
CA ASP A 150 0.49 -2.13 -19.01
C ASP A 150 -0.37 -2.91 -18.01
N ALA A 151 0.15 -3.35 -16.86
CA ALA A 151 -0.71 -3.88 -15.80
C ALA A 151 -1.40 -2.73 -15.02
N LEU A 152 -2.73 -2.66 -15.12
CA LEU A 152 -3.59 -1.72 -14.41
C LEU A 152 -3.92 -2.22 -12.98
N HIS A 153 -4.07 -3.53 -12.79
CA HIS A 153 -4.29 -4.13 -11.47
C HIS A 153 -3.55 -5.47 -11.30
N PRO A 154 -3.09 -5.77 -10.07
CA PRO A 154 -2.52 -7.07 -9.73
C PRO A 154 -3.55 -8.20 -9.89
N GLY A 155 -3.10 -9.35 -10.37
CA GLY A 155 -3.91 -10.58 -10.44
C GLY A 155 -3.48 -11.60 -9.40
N PRO A 156 -3.98 -12.85 -9.48
CA PRO A 156 -3.64 -13.90 -8.52
C PRO A 156 -2.14 -14.22 -8.52
N ILE A 157 -1.61 -14.55 -7.34
CA ILE A 157 -0.23 -15.02 -7.16
C ILE A 157 -0.20 -16.40 -6.51
N VAL A 158 0.73 -17.24 -6.96
CA VAL A 158 0.95 -18.58 -6.39
C VAL A 158 2.42 -18.95 -6.48
N TYR A 159 2.88 -19.78 -5.55
CA TYR A 159 4.23 -20.31 -5.56
C TYR A 159 4.27 -21.74 -6.09
N ALA A 160 5.14 -21.98 -7.06
CA ALA A 160 5.40 -23.30 -7.62
C ALA A 160 6.72 -23.85 -7.06
N GLN A 161 6.62 -24.70 -6.04
CA GLN A 161 7.79 -25.24 -5.33
C GLN A 161 8.72 -26.08 -6.22
N HIS A 162 8.19 -26.82 -7.19
CA HIS A 162 9.01 -27.65 -8.07
C HIS A 162 9.93 -26.81 -8.98
N SER A 163 9.42 -25.72 -9.54
CA SER A 163 10.17 -24.80 -10.41
C SER A 163 10.89 -23.67 -9.66
N ASP A 164 10.67 -23.56 -8.34
CA ASP A 164 11.15 -22.47 -7.49
C ASP A 164 10.83 -21.08 -8.09
N SER A 165 9.55 -20.90 -8.42
CA SER A 165 9.06 -19.68 -9.08
C SER A 165 7.75 -19.17 -8.50
N ILE A 166 7.62 -17.84 -8.49
CA ILE A 166 6.39 -17.13 -8.16
C ILE A 166 5.67 -16.88 -9.47
N VAL A 167 4.48 -17.46 -9.61
CA VAL A 167 3.61 -17.29 -10.76
C VAL A 167 2.60 -16.22 -10.42
N ALA A 168 2.47 -15.20 -11.29
CA ALA A 168 1.51 -14.13 -11.13
C ALA A 168 0.82 -13.83 -12.45
N ALA A 169 -0.46 -13.51 -12.37
CA ALA A 169 -1.20 -12.92 -13.48
C ALA A 169 -1.44 -11.43 -13.24
N SER A 170 -1.68 -10.69 -14.31
CA SER A 170 -2.02 -9.26 -14.28
C SER A 170 -3.20 -8.95 -15.19
N SER A 171 -3.76 -7.75 -15.04
CA SER A 171 -4.86 -7.24 -15.88
C SER A 171 -4.53 -7.15 -17.38
N SER A 172 -3.25 -7.21 -17.74
CA SER A 172 -2.79 -7.26 -19.13
C SER A 172 -3.00 -8.64 -19.80
N CYS A 173 -3.75 -9.54 -19.15
CA CYS A 173 -3.98 -10.92 -19.59
C CYS A 173 -2.69 -11.72 -19.79
N VAL A 174 -1.62 -11.35 -19.08
CA VAL A 174 -0.32 -12.03 -19.10
C VAL A 174 -0.18 -12.86 -17.83
N LEU A 175 0.11 -14.15 -18.00
CA LEU A 175 0.57 -15.03 -16.93
C LEU A 175 2.08 -15.13 -17.02
N ALA A 176 2.78 -14.76 -15.95
CA ALA A 176 4.23 -14.77 -15.90
C ALA A 176 4.72 -15.59 -14.70
N SER A 177 5.85 -16.28 -14.89
CA SER A 177 6.50 -17.07 -13.86
C SER A 177 7.90 -16.51 -13.60
N TYR A 178 8.12 -16.00 -12.40
CA TYR A 178 9.36 -15.36 -11.97
C TYR A 178 10.15 -16.32 -11.10
N LYS A 179 11.35 -16.72 -11.55
CA LYS A 179 12.24 -17.54 -10.72
C LYS A 179 12.66 -16.78 -9.47
N TYR A 180 12.60 -17.44 -8.32
CA TYR A 180 12.93 -16.82 -7.04
C TYR A 180 14.38 -16.32 -7.01
N SER A 181 15.32 -17.13 -7.51
CA SER A 181 16.74 -16.76 -7.58
C SER A 181 16.98 -15.46 -8.37
N THR A 182 16.24 -15.22 -9.45
CA THR A 182 16.34 -13.99 -10.25
C THR A 182 15.79 -12.78 -9.49
N LEU A 183 14.65 -12.94 -8.80
CA LEU A 183 14.06 -11.88 -7.97
C LEU A 183 15.00 -11.50 -6.81
N ALA A 184 15.58 -12.50 -6.16
CA ALA A 184 16.54 -12.32 -5.08
C ALA A 184 17.85 -11.65 -5.57
N THR A 185 18.39 -12.08 -6.71
CA THR A 185 19.68 -11.55 -7.23
C THR A 185 19.57 -10.11 -7.73
N ALA A 186 18.43 -9.70 -8.28
CA ALA A 186 18.18 -8.29 -8.64
C ALA A 186 18.20 -7.36 -7.40
N SER A 187 18.24 -7.94 -6.20
CA SER A 187 18.83 -7.55 -4.91
C SER A 187 19.67 -6.29 -4.61
N SER A 188 19.73 -5.19 -5.37
CA SER A 188 20.67 -4.09 -5.09
C SER A 188 20.24 -3.07 -4.00
N GLY A 189 19.83 -3.51 -2.81
CA GLY A 189 19.55 -2.58 -1.70
C GLY A 189 19.79 -3.21 -0.33
N SER A 190 20.27 -2.41 0.62
CA SER A 190 20.55 -2.82 2.00
C SER A 190 19.25 -3.17 2.74
N TYR A 191 18.78 -4.41 2.60
CA TYR A 191 17.62 -4.94 3.30
C TYR A 191 18.09 -5.93 4.39
N GLY A 192 17.47 -5.84 5.56
CA GLY A 192 17.95 -6.40 6.83
C GLY A 192 17.58 -5.56 8.05
N LYS A 193 16.98 -4.38 7.84
CA LYS A 193 16.37 -3.61 8.94
C LYS A 193 15.15 -4.37 9.44
N LYS A 194 15.12 -4.64 10.75
CA LYS A 194 13.94 -5.08 11.47
C LYS A 194 12.81 -4.12 11.11
N ILE A 195 11.78 -4.59 10.42
CA ILE A 195 10.61 -3.75 10.22
C ILE A 195 10.01 -3.64 11.62
N SER A 196 10.12 -2.47 12.27
CA SER A 196 9.12 -2.15 13.29
C SER A 196 7.84 -1.99 12.50
N VAL A 197 7.10 -3.09 12.39
CA VAL A 197 5.76 -3.11 11.83
C VAL A 197 4.94 -2.27 12.79
N CYS A 198 4.93 -0.95 12.60
CA CYS A 198 3.91 -0.10 13.16
C CYS A 198 2.64 -0.49 12.41
N SER A 199 1.96 -1.47 13.00
CA SER A 199 0.61 -1.93 12.71
C SER A 199 0.31 -2.46 11.29
N PHE A 200 0.75 -3.69 11.00
CA PHE A 200 -0.17 -4.67 10.38
C PHE A 200 -1.17 -5.24 11.43
N SER A 201 -1.16 -4.70 12.65
CA SER A 201 -1.89 -5.23 13.80
C SER A 201 -3.39 -4.96 13.78
N ASN A 202 -3.91 -4.27 12.76
CA ASN A 202 -5.35 -4.07 12.57
C ASN A 202 -5.89 -4.70 11.27
N PHE A 203 -5.18 -5.65 10.65
CA PHE A 203 -5.84 -6.65 9.79
C PHE A 203 -6.46 -7.78 10.65
N TYR A 204 -7.16 -7.40 11.71
CA TYR A 204 -8.12 -8.28 12.35
C TYR A 204 -9.40 -8.19 11.49
N TRP A 205 -9.71 -9.27 10.76
CA TRP A 205 -11.04 -9.56 10.20
C TRP A 205 -11.48 -8.94 8.85
N ALA A 206 -10.57 -8.74 7.89
CA ALA A 206 -10.97 -8.53 6.48
C ALA A 206 -10.38 -9.59 5.52
N ALA A 207 -10.36 -10.84 5.96
CA ALA A 207 -10.37 -11.99 5.05
C ALA A 207 -11.71 -12.73 5.27
N PHE A 208 -12.81 -12.03 5.01
CA PHE A 208 -14.12 -12.67 4.90
C PHE A 208 -14.14 -13.42 3.56
N LEU A 209 -14.19 -14.75 3.65
CA LEU A 209 -14.70 -15.69 2.65
C LEU A 209 -14.28 -15.44 1.18
N ILE A 210 -13.15 -16.04 0.77
CA ILE A 210 -13.07 -16.71 -0.53
C ILE A 210 -12.42 -18.07 -0.32
N CYS A 211 -13.15 -18.96 0.34
CA CYS A 211 -12.92 -20.40 0.36
C CYS A 211 -14.23 -21.07 0.80
N THR A 212 -15.18 -21.14 -0.12
CA THR A 212 -16.13 -22.24 -0.30
C THR A 212 -16.64 -22.19 -1.73
#